data_AF-R1CYU8-F1
#
_entry.id   AF-R1CYU8-F1
#
_cell.length_a   1.000
_cell.length_b   1.000
_cell.length_c   1.000
_cell.angle_alpha   90.00
_cell.angle_beta   90.00
_cell.angle_gamma   90.00
#
_symmetry.space_group_name_H-M   'P 1'
#
loop_
_entity.id
_entity.type
_entity.pdbx_description
1 polymer ?
#
loop_
_entity_poly.entity_id
_entity_poly.type
_entity_poly.pdbx_seq_one_letter_code
_entity_poly.pdbx_strand_id
1 'polypeptide(L)'
;MSSHPREHRPVTAMDWAALALGDHSALRTGAPLRAPVYRGAGAPAPAESLSEPLITAPGPAIEDFPSLMDAVAPPPATTASGYKRIPESERVQAAVEAACVAAEARMGKNAEGIVSCLRFSAPAIGVGWRVLFVLVKLYVWLFKVGYWVYERLPKALARFIFGLTLAMFGGTYVVTLAAVEGFHKLGGAKLWGEIVYIYEQVLIVEAASTKDDDRDEDADGIADVDQIAPHELLRRKTVVAMEAITEPDRLQTAVGAFWTAYLARASAVLASLKVMFARTVALALGIAEMLNLPCTRVLAPVIALCLGPKTKHWAPTIVSSMINVIAIIFAWYIQMVISAFYSGLRGGRIAGNAFVDLVSFTKVEILCDSLRDGFCPNAEFLNFFNNKIGGEGLEHVMQFLKERERDKSKILPKLNRVRVGKNKLSSEQQQALKELCSELGLKCET
;
A
#
# COMPACT_ATOMS: atom_id res chain seq x y z
N MET A 1 -25.45 33.74 -47.46
CA MET A 1 -23.99 34.01 -47.46
C MET A 1 -23.76 35.06 -46.38
N SER A 2 -23.09 34.85 -45.25
CA SER A 2 -21.92 34.03 -44.94
C SER A 2 -22.08 33.30 -43.59
N SER A 3 -21.67 32.04 -43.55
CA SER A 3 -21.55 31.24 -42.34
C SER A 3 -20.08 31.15 -41.96
N HIS A 4 -19.64 31.88 -40.93
CA HIS A 4 -18.33 31.65 -40.33
C HIS A 4 -18.38 30.41 -39.42
N PRO A 5 -17.41 29.48 -39.50
CA PRO A 5 -17.33 28.36 -38.57
C PRO A 5 -16.85 28.87 -37.20
N ARG A 6 -17.53 28.47 -36.12
CA ARG A 6 -17.04 28.66 -34.76
C ARG A 6 -15.94 27.64 -34.47
N GLU A 7 -14.73 28.12 -34.18
CA GLU A 7 -13.63 27.30 -33.70
C GLU A 7 -13.96 26.70 -32.33
N HIS A 8 -13.93 25.37 -32.25
CA HIS A 8 -13.96 24.63 -30.99
C HIS A 8 -12.55 24.61 -30.40
N ARG A 9 -12.33 25.37 -29.31
CA ARG A 9 -11.10 25.27 -28.53
C ARG A 9 -11.11 23.96 -27.71
N PRO A 10 -10.07 23.11 -27.77
CA PRO A 10 -9.99 21.92 -26.93
C PRO A 10 -9.81 22.33 -25.46
N VAL A 11 -10.51 21.64 -24.57
CA VAL A 11 -10.42 21.83 -23.11
C VAL A 11 -9.02 21.40 -22.67
N THR A 12 -8.30 22.30 -22.03
CA THR A 12 -6.91 22.06 -21.62
C THR A 12 -6.86 21.47 -20.21
N ALA A 13 -5.72 20.85 -19.85
CA ALA A 13 -5.50 20.32 -18.50
C ALA A 13 -5.61 21.41 -17.40
N MET A 14 -5.41 22.69 -17.74
CA MET A 14 -5.61 23.81 -16.81
C MET A 14 -7.07 24.08 -16.48
N ASP A 15 -8.00 23.83 -17.41
CA ASP A 15 -9.44 24.03 -17.18
C ASP A 15 -9.99 23.01 -16.17
N TRP A 16 -9.48 21.78 -16.19
CA TRP A 16 -9.80 20.75 -15.20
C TRP A 16 -9.22 21.04 -13.82
N ALA A 17 -8.02 21.63 -13.77
CA ALA A 17 -7.40 22.05 -12.51
C ALA A 17 -8.16 23.22 -11.84
N ALA A 18 -8.68 24.16 -12.63
CA ALA A 18 -9.50 25.26 -12.14
C ALA A 18 -10.86 24.79 -11.60
N LEU A 19 -11.49 23.80 -12.25
CA LEU A 19 -12.74 23.21 -11.79
C LEU A 19 -12.57 22.43 -10.46
N ALA A 20 -11.45 21.74 -10.30
CA ALA A 20 -11.13 21.00 -9.08
C ALA A 20 -10.82 21.91 -7.87
N LEU A 21 -10.47 23.18 -8.11
CA LEU A 21 -10.18 24.18 -7.09
C LEU A 21 -11.38 25.07 -6.74
N GLY A 22 -12.55 24.84 -7.35
CA GLY A 22 -13.79 25.57 -7.03
C GLY A 22 -13.85 27.00 -7.55
N ASP A 23 -13.00 27.36 -8.51
CA ASP A 23 -12.98 28.70 -9.09
C ASP A 23 -14.03 28.82 -10.22
N HIS A 24 -15.19 29.38 -9.88
CA HIS A 24 -16.30 29.60 -10.82
C HIS A 24 -16.18 30.93 -11.61
N SER A 25 -15.08 31.66 -11.48
CA SER A 25 -14.91 32.98 -12.13
C SER A 25 -14.86 32.91 -13.66
N ALA A 26 -14.46 31.77 -14.24
CA ALA A 26 -14.44 31.53 -15.69
C ALA A 26 -15.84 31.36 -16.33
N LEU A 27 -16.91 31.23 -15.53
CA LEU A 27 -18.28 30.97 -16.03
C LEU A 27 -19.15 32.23 -16.17
N ARG A 28 -18.58 33.45 -16.07
CA ARG A 28 -19.35 34.71 -16.10
C ARG A 28 -19.66 35.31 -17.48
N THR A 29 -19.28 34.68 -18.59
CA THR A 29 -19.72 35.17 -19.91
C THR A 29 -21.04 34.50 -20.30
N GLY A 30 -22.12 35.28 -20.22
CA GLY A 30 -23.51 34.84 -20.34
C GLY A 30 -23.89 34.31 -21.73
N ALA A 31 -23.61 33.04 -21.97
CA ALA A 31 -24.32 32.23 -22.94
C ALA A 31 -24.95 31.04 -22.22
N PRO A 32 -26.26 30.76 -22.38
CA PRO A 32 -26.84 29.55 -21.84
C PRO A 32 -26.22 28.35 -22.58
N LEU A 33 -25.28 27.66 -21.92
CA LEU A 33 -24.80 26.37 -22.35
C LEU A 33 -26.00 25.40 -22.29
N ARG A 34 -26.63 25.15 -23.45
CA ARG A 34 -27.44 23.95 -23.64
C ARG A 34 -26.52 22.77 -23.36
N ALA A 35 -26.79 22.07 -22.26
CA ALA A 35 -26.13 20.81 -21.96
C ALA A 35 -26.23 19.91 -23.19
N PRO A 36 -25.12 19.29 -23.65
CA PRO A 36 -25.20 18.30 -24.69
C PRO A 36 -26.15 17.21 -24.20
N VAL A 37 -27.23 17.00 -24.96
CA VAL A 37 -28.11 15.84 -24.81
C VAL A 37 -27.25 14.62 -25.10
N TYR A 38 -26.69 14.02 -24.05
CA TYR A 38 -26.06 12.71 -24.11
C TYR A 38 -27.17 11.70 -24.41
N ARG A 39 -27.34 11.42 -25.71
CA ARG A 39 -28.13 10.29 -26.19
C ARG A 39 -27.35 9.02 -25.88
N GLY A 40 -27.82 8.28 -24.87
CA GLY A 40 -27.62 6.84 -24.73
C GLY A 40 -26.18 6.34 -24.72
N ALA A 41 -25.45 6.58 -23.63
CA ALA A 41 -24.62 5.52 -23.08
C ALA A 41 -25.52 4.75 -22.10
N GLY A 42 -25.62 3.43 -22.29
CA GLY A 42 -26.52 2.57 -21.55
C GLY A 42 -26.41 2.74 -20.03
N ALA A 43 -27.50 2.40 -19.34
CA ALA A 43 -27.52 2.25 -17.90
C ALA A 43 -26.22 1.57 -17.43
N PRO A 44 -25.61 2.01 -16.31
CA PRO A 44 -24.47 1.31 -15.75
C PRO A 44 -24.88 -0.14 -15.59
N ALA A 45 -24.13 -1.04 -16.24
CA ALA A 45 -24.28 -2.46 -16.02
C ALA A 45 -24.31 -2.69 -14.51
N PRO A 46 -25.25 -3.51 -13.98
CA PRO A 46 -25.24 -3.85 -12.56
C PRO A 46 -23.83 -4.29 -12.22
N ALA A 47 -23.25 -3.71 -11.17
CA ALA A 47 -21.91 -4.02 -10.70
C ALA A 47 -21.77 -5.54 -10.70
N GLU A 48 -21.06 -6.04 -11.70
CA GLU A 48 -20.77 -7.45 -11.86
C GLU A 48 -19.97 -7.79 -10.60
N SER A 49 -20.64 -8.50 -9.70
CA SER A 49 -20.05 -8.96 -8.48
C SER A 49 -18.88 -9.82 -8.90
N LEU A 50 -17.68 -9.26 -8.82
CA LEU A 50 -16.43 -9.99 -8.84
C LEU A 50 -16.49 -10.94 -7.64
N SER A 51 -17.15 -12.07 -7.84
CA SER A 51 -17.00 -13.27 -7.03
C SER A 51 -15.56 -13.70 -7.27
N GLU A 52 -14.65 -13.13 -6.49
CA GLU A 52 -13.30 -13.67 -6.35
C GLU A 52 -13.48 -15.14 -5.97
N PRO A 53 -12.98 -16.10 -6.76
CA PRO A 53 -12.84 -17.44 -6.25
C PRO A 53 -11.96 -17.35 -5.01
N LEU A 54 -12.55 -17.64 -3.84
CA LEU A 54 -11.82 -17.78 -2.60
C LEU A 54 -10.87 -18.95 -2.81
N ILE A 55 -9.64 -18.65 -3.26
CA ILE A 55 -8.57 -19.63 -3.41
C ILE A 55 -8.24 -20.10 -2.00
N THR A 56 -8.89 -21.18 -1.58
CA THR A 56 -8.55 -21.98 -0.40
C THR A 56 -7.33 -22.85 -0.70
N ALA A 57 -6.29 -22.25 -1.29
CA ALA A 57 -4.99 -22.88 -1.29
C ALA A 57 -4.56 -22.98 0.19
N PRO A 58 -4.19 -24.18 0.68
CA PRO A 58 -3.57 -24.28 2.00
C PRO A 58 -2.39 -23.31 2.00
N GLY A 59 -2.42 -22.33 2.91
CA GLY A 59 -1.33 -21.37 3.06
C GLY A 59 -0.01 -22.13 3.15
N PRO A 60 1.09 -21.62 2.55
CA PRO A 60 2.38 -22.29 2.59
C PRO A 60 2.70 -22.68 4.03
N ALA A 61 3.20 -23.90 4.21
CA ALA A 61 3.57 -24.43 5.52
C ALA A 61 4.38 -23.38 6.27
N ILE A 62 3.96 -23.07 7.50
CA ILE A 62 4.50 -21.98 8.31
C ILE A 62 6.00 -22.19 8.47
N GLU A 63 6.80 -21.44 7.68
CA GLU A 63 8.24 -21.46 7.81
C GLU A 63 8.64 -20.90 9.19
N ASP A 64 9.71 -21.47 9.75
CA ASP A 64 10.34 -20.98 10.98
C ASP A 64 10.73 -19.51 10.84
N PHE A 65 10.90 -18.82 11.98
CA PHE A 65 11.24 -17.40 11.99
C PHE A 65 12.49 -17.13 11.13
N PRO A 66 12.43 -16.25 10.12
CA PRO A 66 13.53 -16.06 9.20
C PRO A 66 14.73 -15.47 9.94
N SER A 67 15.81 -16.24 10.05
CA SER A 67 17.06 -15.79 10.64
C SER A 67 17.67 -14.66 9.79
N LEU A 68 18.05 -13.56 10.45
CA LEU A 68 18.76 -12.46 9.78
C LEU A 68 20.09 -12.95 9.18
N MET A 69 20.75 -13.89 9.86
CA MET A 69 22.04 -14.43 9.40
C MET A 69 21.87 -15.23 8.11
N ASP A 70 20.78 -15.97 7.98
CA ASP A 70 20.50 -16.75 6.76
C ASP A 70 20.11 -15.85 5.60
N ALA A 71 19.36 -14.77 5.89
CA ALA A 71 18.97 -13.79 4.87
C ALA A 71 20.16 -12.95 4.36
N VAL A 72 21.14 -12.67 5.21
CA VAL A 72 22.34 -11.88 4.85
C VAL A 72 23.49 -12.76 4.35
N ALA A 73 23.41 -14.09 4.56
CA ALA A 73 24.44 -15.02 4.16
C ALA A 73 24.84 -14.83 2.68
N PRO A 74 26.15 -14.92 2.36
CA PRO A 74 26.58 -14.95 0.98
C PRO A 74 25.93 -16.15 0.28
N PRO A 75 25.66 -16.04 -1.04
CA PRO A 75 25.14 -17.17 -1.79
C PRO A 75 26.08 -18.39 -1.65
N PRO A 76 25.54 -19.62 -1.67
CA PRO A 76 26.35 -20.82 -1.55
C PRO A 76 27.40 -20.87 -2.67
N ALA A 77 28.59 -21.38 -2.34
CA ALA A 77 29.71 -21.49 -3.28
C ALA A 77 29.46 -22.51 -4.41
N THR A 78 28.43 -23.33 -4.29
CA THR A 78 28.02 -24.32 -5.28
C THR A 78 26.53 -24.21 -5.60
N THR A 79 26.17 -24.55 -6.83
CA THR A 79 24.77 -24.71 -7.25
C THR A 79 24.10 -25.92 -6.56
N ALA A 80 22.79 -26.10 -6.74
CA ALA A 80 22.08 -27.26 -6.18
C ALA A 80 22.57 -28.57 -6.81
N SER A 81 23.00 -28.51 -8.07
CA SER A 81 23.65 -29.60 -8.82
C SER A 81 25.13 -29.81 -8.47
N GLY A 82 25.74 -28.94 -7.65
CA GLY A 82 27.12 -29.06 -7.18
C GLY A 82 28.18 -28.34 -8.04
N TYR A 83 27.79 -27.58 -9.06
CA TYR A 83 28.70 -26.78 -9.88
C TYR A 83 29.26 -25.60 -9.10
N LYS A 84 30.52 -25.27 -9.34
CA LYS A 84 31.19 -24.17 -8.64
C LYS A 84 30.67 -22.83 -9.13
N ARG A 85 30.29 -21.93 -8.21
CA ARG A 85 29.93 -20.55 -8.54
C ARG A 85 31.13 -19.61 -8.43
N ILE A 86 31.22 -18.65 -9.35
CA ILE A 86 32.25 -17.61 -9.30
C ILE A 86 31.93 -16.66 -8.13
N PRO A 87 32.90 -16.35 -7.25
CA PRO A 87 32.66 -15.45 -6.13
C PRO A 87 32.23 -14.06 -6.61
N GLU A 88 31.31 -13.44 -5.88
CA GLU A 88 30.64 -12.20 -6.29
C GLU A 88 31.62 -11.05 -6.61
N SER A 89 32.75 -10.97 -5.90
CA SER A 89 33.80 -9.98 -6.18
C SER A 89 34.40 -10.13 -7.57
N GLU A 90 34.60 -11.36 -8.04
CA GLU A 90 35.13 -11.63 -9.39
C GLU A 90 34.08 -11.29 -10.45
N ARG A 91 32.80 -11.56 -10.19
CA ARG A 91 31.70 -11.18 -11.10
C ARG A 91 31.60 -9.66 -11.30
N VAL A 92 31.72 -8.88 -10.23
CA VAL A 92 31.72 -7.42 -10.31
C VAL A 92 32.95 -6.92 -11.09
N GLN A 93 34.12 -7.52 -10.85
CA GLN A 93 35.32 -7.16 -11.58
C GLN A 93 35.20 -7.46 -13.08
N ALA A 94 34.70 -8.64 -13.44
CA ALA A 94 34.43 -9.02 -14.82
C ALA A 94 33.42 -8.07 -15.49
N ALA A 95 32.39 -7.62 -14.77
CA ALA A 95 31.44 -6.64 -15.29
C ALA A 95 32.08 -5.26 -15.53
N VAL A 96 32.98 -4.80 -14.65
CA VAL A 96 33.73 -3.55 -14.84
C VAL A 96 34.68 -3.68 -16.03
N GLU A 97 35.35 -4.81 -16.20
CA GLU A 97 36.23 -5.07 -17.35
C GLU A 97 35.45 -5.11 -18.66
N ALA A 98 34.29 -5.78 -18.70
CA ALA A 98 33.40 -5.77 -19.85
C ALA A 98 32.91 -4.35 -20.20
N ALA A 99 32.61 -3.53 -19.20
CA ALA A 99 32.25 -2.13 -19.40
C ALA A 99 33.42 -1.30 -19.97
N CYS A 100 34.65 -1.58 -19.54
CA CYS A 100 35.84 -0.95 -20.11
C CYS A 100 36.01 -1.30 -21.59
N VAL A 101 35.91 -2.58 -21.95
CA VAL A 101 36.01 -3.06 -23.34
C VAL A 101 34.92 -2.42 -24.21
N ALA A 102 33.68 -2.34 -23.71
CA ALA A 102 32.58 -1.70 -24.43
C ALA A 102 32.79 -0.18 -24.62
N ALA A 103 33.42 0.49 -23.65
CA ALA A 103 33.76 1.91 -23.75
C ALA A 103 34.86 2.15 -24.80
N GLU A 104 35.90 1.31 -24.84
CA GLU A 104 36.96 1.34 -25.85
C GLU A 104 36.39 1.13 -27.27
N ALA A 105 35.51 0.14 -27.42
CA ALA A 105 34.88 -0.16 -28.71
C ALA A 105 34.03 1.00 -29.25
N ARG A 106 33.34 1.75 -28.38
CA ARG A 106 32.48 2.88 -28.78
C ARG A 106 33.20 4.18 -29.01
N MET A 107 34.25 4.48 -28.22
CA MET A 107 34.90 5.80 -28.23
C MET A 107 36.32 5.79 -28.81
N GLY A 108 36.86 4.61 -29.17
CA GLY A 108 38.20 4.48 -29.75
C GLY A 108 39.28 5.09 -28.86
N LYS A 109 40.20 5.86 -29.45
CA LYS A 109 41.34 6.49 -28.73
C LYS A 109 40.93 7.47 -27.63
N ASN A 110 39.72 8.01 -27.67
CA ASN A 110 39.25 8.95 -26.64
C ASN A 110 38.81 8.24 -25.34
N ALA A 111 38.80 6.90 -25.31
CA ALA A 111 38.33 6.12 -24.16
C ALA A 111 39.36 5.95 -23.03
N GLU A 112 40.67 6.20 -23.28
CA GLU A 112 41.75 5.88 -22.33
C GLU A 112 41.55 6.50 -20.93
N GLY A 113 41.04 7.75 -20.88
CA GLY A 113 40.73 8.43 -19.62
C GLY A 113 39.56 7.80 -18.87
N ILE A 114 38.51 7.37 -19.58
CA ILE A 114 37.31 6.77 -18.99
C ILE A 114 37.60 5.35 -18.49
N VAL A 115 38.36 4.56 -19.24
CA VAL A 115 38.80 3.21 -18.85
C VAL A 115 39.67 3.26 -17.60
N SER A 116 40.63 4.20 -17.55
CA SER A 116 41.49 4.39 -16.38
C SER A 116 40.67 4.77 -15.14
N CYS A 117 39.67 5.65 -15.30
CA CYS A 117 38.75 6.03 -14.23
C CYS A 117 37.87 4.86 -13.76
N LEU A 118 37.34 4.05 -14.67
CA LEU A 118 36.55 2.86 -14.36
C LEU A 118 37.36 1.80 -13.60
N ARG A 119 38.59 1.50 -14.06
CA ARG A 119 39.48 0.57 -13.36
C ARG A 119 39.89 1.08 -11.98
N PHE A 120 40.18 2.38 -11.86
CA PHE A 120 40.51 2.99 -10.57
C PHE A 120 39.33 2.98 -9.59
N SER A 121 38.10 3.15 -10.09
CA SER A 121 36.87 3.14 -9.29
C SER A 121 36.30 1.74 -9.05
N ALA A 122 36.81 0.70 -9.73
CA ALA A 122 36.38 -0.69 -9.58
C ALA A 122 36.25 -1.17 -8.12
N PRO A 123 37.23 -0.96 -7.21
CA PRO A 123 37.08 -1.37 -5.82
C PRO A 123 35.95 -0.60 -5.09
N ALA A 124 35.79 0.69 -5.39
CA ALA A 124 34.72 1.51 -4.80
C ALA A 124 33.34 1.07 -5.30
N ILE A 125 33.21 0.75 -6.60
CA ILE A 125 32.01 0.16 -7.19
C ILE A 125 31.69 -1.18 -6.52
N GLY A 126 32.69 -2.05 -6.32
CA GLY A 126 32.51 -3.34 -5.66
C GLY A 126 32.10 -3.24 -4.19
N VAL A 127 32.59 -2.25 -3.45
CA VAL A 127 32.13 -1.97 -2.07
C VAL A 127 30.69 -1.42 -2.09
N GLY A 128 30.41 -0.45 -2.97
CA GLY A 128 29.07 0.13 -3.12
C GLY A 128 28.01 -0.92 -3.48
N TRP A 129 28.35 -1.82 -4.39
CA TRP A 129 27.52 -2.96 -4.77
C TRP A 129 27.24 -3.90 -3.59
N ARG A 130 28.27 -4.29 -2.83
CA ARG A 130 28.10 -5.12 -1.62
C ARG A 130 27.18 -4.46 -0.59
N VAL A 131 27.37 -3.17 -0.33
CA VAL A 131 26.50 -2.41 0.58
C VAL A 131 25.06 -2.40 0.07
N LEU A 132 24.85 -2.16 -1.22
CA LEU A 132 23.52 -2.19 -1.83
C LEU A 132 22.85 -3.56 -1.66
N PHE A 133 23.58 -4.66 -1.90
CA PHE A 133 23.05 -6.02 -1.72
C PHE A 133 22.68 -6.32 -0.28
N VAL A 134 23.52 -5.92 0.68
CA VAL A 134 23.21 -6.07 2.11
C VAL A 134 21.95 -5.27 2.47
N LEU A 135 21.81 -4.04 1.95
CA LEU A 135 20.61 -3.23 2.19
C LEU A 135 19.36 -3.85 1.58
N VAL A 136 19.44 -4.40 0.36
CA VAL A 136 18.33 -5.09 -0.29
C VAL A 136 17.95 -6.35 0.51
N LYS A 137 18.92 -7.18 0.91
CA LYS A 137 18.68 -8.37 1.75
C LYS A 137 18.06 -8.01 3.09
N LEU A 138 18.57 -6.97 3.75
CA LEU A 138 18.01 -6.46 5.00
C LEU A 138 16.57 -5.96 4.82
N TYR A 139 16.28 -5.25 3.72
CA TYR A 139 14.94 -4.77 3.41
C TYR A 139 13.97 -5.93 3.15
N VAL A 140 14.38 -6.93 2.35
CA VAL A 140 13.59 -8.15 2.11
C VAL A 140 13.36 -8.91 3.41
N TRP A 141 14.39 -9.03 4.27
CA TRP A 141 14.25 -9.65 5.58
C TRP A 141 13.26 -8.90 6.47
N LEU A 142 13.37 -7.58 6.59
CA LEU A 142 12.42 -6.75 7.33
C LEU A 142 10.99 -6.92 6.80
N PHE A 143 10.83 -6.99 5.49
CA PHE A 143 9.54 -7.26 4.86
C PHE A 143 9.01 -8.65 5.21
N LYS A 144 9.84 -9.70 5.12
CA LYS A 144 9.47 -11.07 5.53
C LYS A 144 9.08 -11.14 7.00
N VAL A 145 9.83 -10.49 7.90
CA VAL A 145 9.49 -10.39 9.32
C VAL A 145 8.15 -9.66 9.50
N GLY A 146 7.97 -8.53 8.82
CA GLY A 146 6.71 -7.77 8.85
C GLY A 146 5.52 -8.60 8.36
N TYR A 147 5.69 -9.35 7.28
CA TYR A 147 4.69 -10.24 6.71
C TYR A 147 4.38 -11.43 7.64
N TRP A 148 5.41 -12.06 8.19
CA TRP A 148 5.31 -13.13 9.19
C TRP A 148 4.54 -12.68 10.44
N VAL A 149 4.82 -11.47 10.94
CA VAL A 149 4.08 -10.88 12.06
C VAL A 149 2.63 -10.60 11.63
N TYR A 150 2.42 -10.06 10.43
CA TYR A 150 1.10 -9.72 9.92
C TYR A 150 0.19 -10.95 9.76
N GLU A 151 0.70 -12.06 9.25
CA GLU A 151 -0.08 -13.30 9.10
C GLU A 151 -0.44 -13.94 10.44
N ARG A 152 0.45 -13.88 11.42
CA ARG A 152 0.20 -14.41 12.78
C ARG A 152 -0.72 -13.53 13.61
N LEU A 153 -0.79 -12.24 13.30
CA LEU A 153 -1.58 -11.30 14.08
C LEU A 153 -3.04 -11.33 13.60
N PRO A 154 -4.02 -11.60 14.50
CA PRO A 154 -5.42 -11.51 14.14
C PRO A 154 -5.71 -10.14 13.51
N LYS A 155 -6.36 -10.12 12.34
CA LYS A 155 -6.62 -8.87 11.60
C LYS A 155 -7.35 -7.83 12.45
N ALA A 156 -8.18 -8.27 13.40
CA ALA A 156 -8.84 -7.42 14.38
C ALA A 156 -7.84 -6.79 15.36
N LEU A 157 -6.88 -7.55 15.87
CA LEU A 157 -5.82 -7.04 16.76
C LEU A 157 -4.89 -6.07 16.02
N ALA A 158 -4.51 -6.36 14.78
CA ALA A 158 -3.74 -5.44 13.93
C ALA A 158 -4.47 -4.10 13.76
N ARG A 159 -5.77 -4.13 13.44
CA ARG A 159 -6.62 -2.94 13.33
C ARG A 159 -6.75 -2.20 14.65
N PHE A 160 -6.82 -2.91 15.78
CA PHE A 160 -6.87 -2.33 17.11
C PHE A 160 -5.58 -1.56 17.44
N ILE A 161 -4.42 -2.20 17.28
CA ILE A 161 -3.11 -1.58 17.54
C ILE A 161 -2.92 -0.37 16.63
N PHE A 162 -3.22 -0.52 15.33
CA PHE A 162 -3.14 0.59 14.38
C PHE A 162 -4.03 1.77 14.81
N GLY A 163 -5.27 1.50 15.20
CA GLY A 163 -6.18 2.52 15.73
C GLY A 163 -5.65 3.21 16.99
N LEU A 164 -5.05 2.45 17.91
CA LEU A 164 -4.46 2.98 19.13
C LEU A 164 -3.23 3.85 18.85
N THR A 165 -2.34 3.39 17.97
CA THR A 165 -1.18 4.18 17.53
C THR A 165 -1.63 5.48 16.86
N LEU A 166 -2.67 5.41 16.03
CA LEU A 166 -3.26 6.57 15.37
C LEU A 166 -3.92 7.53 16.37
N ALA A 167 -4.55 7.00 17.42
CA ALA A 167 -5.17 7.81 18.46
C ALA A 167 -4.14 8.52 19.36
N MET A 168 -3.07 7.83 19.75
CA MET A 168 -2.06 8.35 20.68
C MET A 168 -0.98 9.18 19.98
N PHE A 169 -0.59 8.79 18.75
CA PHE A 169 0.55 9.37 18.04
C PHE A 169 0.18 10.02 16.71
N GLY A 170 -1.07 9.96 16.25
CA GLY A 170 -1.35 10.44 14.89
C GLY A 170 -1.23 11.95 14.69
N GLY A 171 -1.10 12.74 15.77
CA GLY A 171 -0.71 14.15 15.70
C GLY A 171 0.73 14.36 15.18
N THR A 172 1.64 13.40 15.36
CA THR A 172 3.01 13.47 14.81
C THR A 172 3.12 12.84 13.41
N TYR A 173 2.17 11.97 13.03
CA TYR A 173 2.21 11.20 11.77
C TYR A 173 1.17 11.64 10.73
N VAL A 174 0.73 12.89 10.76
CA VAL A 174 -0.36 13.41 9.89
C VAL A 174 -0.12 13.13 8.40
N VAL A 175 1.12 13.26 7.94
CA VAL A 175 1.50 13.01 6.53
C VAL A 175 1.37 11.53 6.19
N THR A 176 1.86 10.65 7.05
CA THR A 176 1.78 9.19 6.85
C THR A 176 0.33 8.71 6.85
N LEU A 177 -0.51 9.29 7.71
CA LEU A 177 -1.94 8.98 7.74
C LEU A 177 -2.67 9.45 6.48
N ALA A 178 -2.41 10.68 6.03
CA ALA A 178 -2.95 11.19 4.77
C ALA A 178 -2.52 10.31 3.59
N ALA A 179 -1.28 9.79 3.60
CA ALA A 179 -0.78 8.85 2.61
C ALA A 179 -1.56 7.53 2.61
N VAL A 180 -1.80 6.95 3.79
CA VAL A 180 -2.55 5.69 3.94
C VAL A 180 -4.03 5.88 3.57
N GLU A 181 -4.61 7.04 3.85
CA GLU A 181 -5.99 7.35 3.45
C GLU A 181 -6.12 7.60 1.95
N GLY A 182 -5.18 8.33 1.37
CA GLY A 182 -5.08 8.49 -0.08
C GLY A 182 -4.95 7.12 -0.76
N PHE A 183 -4.13 6.24 -0.19
CA PHE A 183 -3.97 4.87 -0.66
C PHE A 183 -5.29 4.09 -0.68
N HIS A 184 -6.04 4.10 0.43
CA HIS A 184 -7.32 3.40 0.48
C HIS A 184 -8.35 3.99 -0.50
N LYS A 185 -8.39 5.32 -0.66
CA LYS A 185 -9.36 5.99 -1.54
C LYS A 185 -9.07 5.80 -3.04
N LEU A 186 -7.80 5.64 -3.42
CA LEU A 186 -7.37 5.56 -4.82
C LEU A 186 -7.20 4.12 -5.32
N GLY A 187 -7.89 3.17 -4.69
CA GLY A 187 -7.90 1.78 -5.16
C GLY A 187 -6.79 0.91 -4.57
N GLY A 188 -6.31 1.20 -3.35
CA GLY A 188 -5.31 0.38 -2.68
C GLY A 188 -5.69 -1.11 -2.55
N ALA A 189 -6.99 -1.43 -2.44
CA ALA A 189 -7.47 -2.80 -2.44
C ALA A 189 -7.22 -3.52 -3.78
N LYS A 190 -7.51 -2.84 -4.91
CA LYS A 190 -7.23 -3.37 -6.25
C LYS A 190 -5.73 -3.56 -6.43
N LEU A 191 -4.92 -2.58 -6.02
CA LEU A 191 -3.47 -2.68 -6.10
C LEU A 191 -2.94 -3.90 -5.36
N TRP A 192 -3.49 -4.22 -4.19
CA TRP A 192 -3.04 -5.36 -3.42
C TRP A 192 -3.19 -6.67 -4.20
N GLY A 193 -4.34 -6.88 -4.86
CA GLY A 193 -4.54 -8.03 -5.74
C GLY A 193 -3.53 -8.10 -6.89
N GLU A 194 -3.23 -6.96 -7.52
CA GLU A 194 -2.22 -6.90 -8.59
C GLU A 194 -0.79 -7.16 -8.08
N ILE A 195 -0.45 -6.69 -6.86
CA ILE A 195 0.86 -6.96 -6.24
C ILE A 195 1.01 -8.44 -5.93
N VAL A 196 -0.02 -9.08 -5.37
CA VAL A 196 -0.01 -10.52 -5.10
C VAL A 196 0.20 -11.29 -6.40
N TYR A 197 -0.53 -10.93 -7.47
CA TYR A 197 -0.33 -11.53 -8.78
C TYR A 197 1.10 -11.35 -9.31
N ILE A 198 1.66 -10.14 -9.25
CA ILE A 198 3.05 -9.88 -9.67
C ILE A 198 4.02 -10.73 -8.85
N TYR A 199 3.82 -10.83 -7.54
CA TYR A 199 4.67 -11.63 -6.66
C TYR A 199 4.64 -13.12 -7.03
N GLU A 200 3.45 -13.67 -7.30
CA GLU A 200 3.30 -15.05 -7.78
C GLU A 200 4.07 -15.28 -9.09
N GLN A 201 3.97 -14.34 -10.04
CA GLN A 201 4.72 -14.42 -11.30
C GLN A 201 6.24 -14.34 -11.07
N VAL A 202 6.69 -13.52 -10.13
CA VAL A 202 8.12 -13.43 -9.76
C VAL A 202 8.62 -14.76 -9.20
N LEU A 203 7.85 -15.45 -8.37
CA LEU A 203 8.22 -16.77 -7.85
C LEU A 203 8.36 -17.83 -8.96
N ILE A 204 7.48 -17.79 -9.96
CA ILE A 204 7.55 -18.69 -11.13
C ILE A 204 8.84 -18.42 -11.92
N VAL A 205 9.16 -17.14 -12.17
CA VAL A 205 10.38 -16.73 -12.86
C VAL A 205 11.63 -17.08 -12.06
N GLU A 206 11.60 -16.94 -10.74
CA GLU A 206 12.71 -17.32 -9.85
C GLU A 206 12.96 -18.83 -9.89
N ALA A 207 11.90 -19.64 -9.82
CA ALA A 207 12.03 -21.09 -9.94
C ALA A 207 12.58 -21.52 -11.31
N ALA A 208 12.14 -20.86 -12.40
CA ALA A 208 12.68 -21.10 -13.74
C ALA A 208 14.14 -20.65 -13.86
N SER A 209 14.49 -19.49 -13.29
CA SER A 209 15.85 -18.96 -13.29
C SER A 209 16.80 -19.83 -12.48
N THR A 210 16.35 -20.40 -11.37
CA THR A 210 17.16 -21.33 -10.54
C THR A 210 17.46 -22.61 -11.30
N LYS A 211 16.49 -23.15 -12.06
CA LYS A 211 16.72 -24.32 -12.93
C LYS A 211 17.67 -24.01 -14.08
N ASP A 212 17.63 -22.79 -14.61
CA ASP A 212 18.57 -22.34 -15.64
C ASP A 212 19.99 -22.11 -15.07
N ASP A 213 20.10 -21.65 -13.83
CA ASP A 213 21.37 -21.52 -13.10
C ASP A 213 22.08 -22.87 -12.85
N ASP A 214 21.33 -23.98 -12.82
CA ASP A 214 21.88 -25.32 -12.59
C ASP A 214 22.34 -26.01 -13.88
N ARG A 215 22.35 -25.33 -15.03
CA ARG A 215 22.80 -25.90 -16.31
C ARG A 215 24.30 -25.69 -16.51
N ASP A 216 24.94 -26.75 -16.99
CA ASP A 216 26.33 -26.82 -17.42
C ASP A 216 26.30 -27.59 -18.76
N GLU A 217 26.25 -26.85 -19.87
CA GLU A 217 26.09 -27.44 -21.21
C GLU A 217 27.44 -27.89 -21.80
N ASP A 218 28.55 -27.32 -21.35
CA ASP A 218 29.91 -27.66 -21.81
C ASP A 218 30.64 -28.69 -20.93
N ALA A 219 30.02 -29.07 -19.80
CA ALA A 219 30.47 -30.08 -18.85
C ALA A 219 31.83 -29.77 -18.23
N ASP A 220 32.14 -28.49 -18.04
CA ASP A 220 33.40 -28.04 -17.44
C ASP A 220 33.36 -27.95 -15.90
N GLY A 221 32.19 -28.18 -15.30
CA GLY A 221 31.96 -28.18 -13.86
C GLY A 221 31.67 -26.81 -13.25
N ILE A 222 31.54 -25.76 -14.07
CA ILE A 222 31.18 -24.39 -13.70
C ILE A 222 29.85 -24.07 -14.39
N ALA A 223 28.89 -23.52 -13.67
CA ALA A 223 27.60 -23.18 -14.26
C ALA A 223 27.73 -22.16 -15.41
N ASP A 224 27.06 -22.40 -16.55
CA ASP A 224 27.13 -21.53 -17.74
C ASP A 224 26.87 -20.05 -17.39
N VAL A 225 25.95 -19.81 -16.46
CA VAL A 225 25.49 -18.47 -16.05
C VAL A 225 26.65 -17.63 -15.48
N ASP A 226 27.69 -18.25 -14.94
CA ASP A 226 28.83 -17.51 -14.42
C ASP A 226 29.90 -17.24 -15.49
N GLN A 227 29.87 -17.94 -16.63
CA GLN A 227 30.85 -17.80 -17.72
C GLN A 227 30.41 -16.82 -18.81
N ILE A 228 29.10 -16.64 -18.98
CA ILE A 228 28.51 -15.81 -20.03
C ILE A 228 28.76 -14.31 -19.77
N ALA A 229 28.95 -13.54 -20.84
CA ALA A 229 29.11 -12.09 -20.74
C ALA A 229 27.86 -11.41 -20.12
N PRO A 230 27.99 -10.33 -19.34
CA PRO A 230 26.86 -9.75 -18.58
C PRO A 230 25.63 -9.36 -19.43
N HIS A 231 25.85 -8.91 -20.66
CA HIS A 231 24.77 -8.52 -21.58
C HIS A 231 24.02 -9.73 -22.17
N GLU A 232 24.75 -10.81 -22.46
CA GLU A 232 24.17 -12.09 -22.91
C GLU A 232 23.43 -12.76 -21.76
N LEU A 233 23.96 -12.66 -20.54
CA LEU A 233 23.28 -13.14 -19.33
C LEU A 233 21.95 -12.44 -19.12
N LEU A 234 21.91 -11.11 -19.22
CA LEU A 234 20.66 -10.36 -19.14
C LEU A 234 19.67 -10.81 -20.23
N ARG A 235 20.15 -11.06 -21.45
CA ARG A 235 19.31 -11.55 -22.55
C ARG A 235 18.79 -12.97 -22.27
N ARG A 236 19.64 -13.90 -21.82
CA ARG A 236 19.24 -15.27 -21.46
C ARG A 236 18.19 -15.25 -20.35
N LYS A 237 18.44 -14.50 -19.26
CA LYS A 237 17.49 -14.38 -18.14
C LYS A 237 16.18 -13.70 -18.52
N THR A 238 16.21 -12.70 -19.39
CA THR A 238 14.97 -12.09 -19.90
C THR A 238 14.17 -13.06 -20.77
N VAL A 239 14.83 -13.87 -21.61
CA VAL A 239 14.16 -14.93 -22.38
C VAL A 239 13.55 -15.97 -21.44
N VAL A 240 14.29 -16.47 -20.45
CA VAL A 240 13.76 -17.42 -19.44
C VAL A 240 12.55 -16.83 -18.71
N ALA A 241 12.60 -15.55 -18.34
CA ALA A 241 11.45 -14.88 -17.73
C ALA A 241 10.25 -14.79 -18.68
N MET A 242 10.48 -14.45 -19.96
CA MET A 242 9.42 -14.39 -20.98
C MET A 242 8.80 -15.76 -21.27
N GLU A 243 9.59 -16.83 -21.25
CA GLU A 243 9.11 -18.20 -21.43
C GLU A 243 8.33 -18.72 -20.21
N ALA A 244 8.73 -18.30 -19.01
CA ALA A 244 8.08 -18.71 -17.77
C ALA A 244 6.72 -18.04 -17.54
N ILE A 245 6.52 -16.81 -18.05
CA ILE A 245 5.28 -16.05 -17.88
C ILE A 245 4.25 -16.48 -18.93
N THR A 246 3.14 -17.06 -18.48
CA THR A 246 2.06 -17.53 -19.37
C THR A 246 1.17 -16.41 -19.89
N GLU A 247 0.93 -15.37 -19.08
CA GLU A 247 -0.01 -14.27 -19.37
C GLU A 247 0.67 -12.89 -19.36
N PRO A 248 1.39 -12.50 -20.44
CA PRO A 248 2.14 -11.25 -20.49
C PRO A 248 1.26 -10.00 -20.43
N ASP A 249 0.08 -10.03 -21.07
CA ASP A 249 -0.86 -8.89 -21.11
C ASP A 249 -1.40 -8.53 -19.73
N ARG A 250 -1.68 -9.56 -18.92
CA ARG A 250 -2.14 -9.39 -17.54
C ARG A 250 -1.02 -8.86 -16.67
N LEU A 251 0.21 -9.36 -16.82
CA LEU A 251 1.36 -8.83 -16.10
C LEU A 251 1.64 -7.36 -16.45
N GLN A 252 1.57 -7.00 -17.73
CA GLN A 252 1.71 -5.61 -18.17
C GLN A 252 0.63 -4.72 -17.56
N THR A 253 -0.62 -5.20 -17.51
CA THR A 253 -1.73 -4.49 -16.87
C THR A 253 -1.50 -4.33 -15.37
N ALA A 254 -1.05 -5.38 -14.68
CA ALA A 254 -0.75 -5.37 -13.26
C ALA A 254 0.40 -4.40 -12.94
N VAL A 255 1.48 -4.40 -13.73
CA VAL A 255 2.60 -3.46 -13.59
C VAL A 255 2.17 -2.03 -13.89
N GLY A 256 1.32 -1.82 -14.89
CA GLY A 256 0.72 -0.52 -15.17
C GLY A 256 -0.17 -0.03 -14.02
N ALA A 257 -0.97 -0.93 -13.44
CA ALA A 257 -1.77 -0.66 -12.24
C ALA A 257 -0.88 -0.33 -11.04
N PHE A 258 0.24 -1.03 -10.88
CA PHE A 258 1.23 -0.75 -9.84
C PHE A 258 1.86 0.63 -10.00
N TRP A 259 2.32 0.97 -11.20
CA TRP A 259 2.92 2.27 -11.50
C TRP A 259 1.93 3.42 -11.33
N THR A 260 0.72 3.26 -11.85
CA THR A 260 -0.35 4.26 -11.69
C THR A 260 -0.75 4.41 -10.23
N ALA A 261 -0.83 3.33 -9.45
CA ALA A 261 -1.09 3.41 -8.02
C ALA A 261 0.06 4.07 -7.25
N TYR A 262 1.31 3.80 -7.61
CA TYR A 262 2.48 4.47 -7.01
C TYR A 262 2.46 5.98 -7.29
N LEU A 263 2.26 6.38 -8.55
CA LEU A 263 2.15 7.79 -8.92
C LEU A 263 0.92 8.46 -8.32
N ALA A 264 -0.24 7.78 -8.34
CA ALA A 264 -1.47 8.26 -7.71
C ALA A 264 -1.27 8.44 -6.20
N ARG A 265 -0.57 7.50 -5.54
CA ARG A 265 -0.24 7.61 -4.12
C ARG A 265 0.66 8.80 -3.84
N ALA A 266 1.78 8.92 -4.55
CA ALA A 266 2.72 10.04 -4.38
C ALA A 266 2.02 11.39 -4.62
N SER A 267 1.26 11.50 -5.70
CA SER A 267 0.51 12.71 -6.04
C SER A 267 -0.63 13.01 -5.06
N ALA A 268 -1.31 11.99 -4.52
CA ALA A 268 -2.33 12.18 -3.48
C ALA A 268 -1.73 12.67 -2.16
N VAL A 269 -0.55 12.15 -1.78
CA VAL A 269 0.20 12.67 -0.62
C VAL A 269 0.55 14.13 -0.87
N LEU A 270 1.13 14.44 -2.02
CA LEU A 270 1.49 15.82 -2.38
C LEU A 270 0.26 16.74 -2.45
N ALA A 271 -0.86 16.26 -2.98
CA ALA A 271 -2.11 17.01 -3.04
C ALA A 271 -2.67 17.26 -1.63
N SER A 272 -2.71 16.23 -0.77
CA SER A 272 -3.17 16.37 0.61
C SER A 272 -2.29 17.34 1.41
N LEU A 273 -0.96 17.28 1.20
CA LEU A 273 -0.01 18.21 1.80
C LEU A 273 -0.23 19.65 1.31
N LYS A 274 -0.44 19.84 0.00
CA LYS A 274 -0.76 21.15 -0.59
C LYS A 274 -2.07 21.71 -0.07
N VAL A 275 -3.12 20.90 0.07
CA VAL A 275 -4.42 21.33 0.61
C VAL A 275 -4.29 21.73 2.07
N MET A 276 -3.56 20.96 2.89
CA MET A 276 -3.28 21.30 4.28
C MET A 276 -2.50 22.62 4.37
N PHE A 277 -1.43 22.76 3.59
CA PHE A 277 -0.62 23.97 3.56
C PHE A 277 -1.43 25.19 3.12
N ALA A 278 -2.24 25.05 2.06
CA ALA A 278 -3.12 26.13 1.58
C ALA A 278 -4.11 26.58 2.64
N ARG A 279 -4.74 25.65 3.38
CA ARG A 279 -5.66 25.98 4.48
C ARG A 279 -4.94 26.69 5.63
N THR A 280 -3.75 26.22 6.02
CA THR A 280 -2.95 26.86 7.08
C THR A 280 -2.48 28.25 6.67
N VAL A 281 -2.05 28.44 5.43
CA VAL A 281 -1.68 29.76 4.88
C VAL A 281 -2.88 30.69 4.84
N ALA A 282 -4.05 30.22 4.39
CA ALA A 282 -5.27 31.02 4.38
C ALA A 282 -5.68 31.45 5.80
N LEU A 283 -5.60 30.55 6.78
CA LEU A 283 -5.84 30.87 8.20
C LEU A 283 -4.83 31.91 8.71
N ALA A 284 -3.54 31.73 8.42
CA ALA A 284 -2.49 32.65 8.83
C ALA A 284 -2.69 34.05 8.25
N LEU A 285 -3.00 34.15 6.95
CA LEU A 285 -3.28 35.42 6.27
C LEU A 285 -4.50 36.10 6.87
N GLY A 286 -5.59 35.36 7.12
CA GLY A 286 -6.79 35.92 7.75
C GLY A 286 -6.53 36.47 9.17
N ILE A 287 -5.72 35.76 9.97
CA ILE A 287 -5.32 36.24 11.31
C ILE A 287 -4.43 37.48 11.19
N ALA A 288 -3.47 37.46 10.28
CA ALA A 288 -2.55 38.57 10.09
C ALA A 288 -3.27 39.85 9.64
N GLU A 289 -4.19 39.76 8.68
CA GLU A 289 -4.99 40.89 8.20
C GLU A 289 -5.79 41.54 9.34
N MET A 290 -6.38 40.74 10.22
CA MET A 290 -7.15 41.24 11.37
C MET A 290 -6.26 41.92 12.44
N LEU A 291 -5.01 41.45 12.60
CA LEU A 291 -4.06 42.00 13.59
C LEU A 291 -3.24 43.18 13.06
N ASN A 292 -3.10 43.32 11.74
CA ASN A 292 -2.15 44.28 11.15
C ASN A 292 -2.48 45.73 11.51
N LEU A 293 -3.75 46.13 11.41
CA LEU A 293 -4.22 47.48 11.75
C LEU A 293 -4.00 47.85 13.22
N PRO A 294 -4.49 47.07 14.21
CA PRO A 294 -4.30 47.40 15.62
C PRO A 294 -2.83 47.38 16.04
N CYS A 295 -2.05 46.39 15.59
CA CYS A 295 -0.64 46.30 15.95
C CYS A 295 0.20 47.38 15.29
N THR A 296 -0.05 47.75 14.02
CA THR A 296 0.66 48.86 13.37
C THR A 296 0.37 50.18 14.08
N ARG A 297 -0.86 50.40 14.53
CA ARG A 297 -1.22 51.62 15.28
C ARG A 297 -0.43 51.77 16.58
N VAL A 298 -0.13 50.67 17.28
CA VAL A 298 0.55 50.67 18.58
C VAL A 298 2.07 50.56 18.44
N LEU A 299 2.56 49.65 17.58
CA LEU A 299 3.98 49.32 17.49
C LEU A 299 4.76 50.20 16.51
N ALA A 300 4.12 50.72 15.45
CA ALA A 300 4.83 51.52 14.44
C ALA A 300 5.44 52.81 15.03
N PRO A 301 4.78 53.57 15.92
CA PRO A 301 5.40 54.73 16.56
C PRO A 301 6.64 54.36 17.39
N VAL A 302 6.59 53.26 18.13
CA VAL A 302 7.71 52.78 18.96
C VAL A 302 8.90 52.39 18.09
N ILE A 303 8.66 51.64 17.02
CA ILE A 303 9.71 51.23 16.08
C ILE A 303 10.28 52.44 15.33
N ALA A 304 9.44 53.41 14.96
CA ALA A 304 9.87 54.64 14.31
C ALA A 304 10.72 55.56 15.20
N LEU A 305 10.66 55.42 16.53
CA LEU A 305 11.57 56.11 17.46
C LEU A 305 12.96 55.45 17.47
N CYS A 306 13.04 54.13 17.28
CA CYS A 306 14.31 53.40 17.20
C CYS A 306 14.99 53.52 15.82
N LEU A 307 14.22 53.82 14.76
CA LEU A 307 14.71 53.97 13.39
C LEU A 307 15.18 55.40 13.09
N GLY A 308 16.24 55.52 12.29
CA GLY A 308 16.76 56.81 11.82
C GLY A 308 15.74 57.59 10.96
N PRO A 309 15.87 58.93 10.84
CA PRO A 309 14.90 59.78 10.16
C PRO A 309 14.55 59.34 8.72
N LYS A 310 15.55 58.81 8.01
CA LYS A 310 15.40 58.35 6.62
C LYS A 310 14.69 57.00 6.50
N THR A 311 14.65 56.17 7.54
CA THR A 311 14.14 54.79 7.47
C THR A 311 12.79 54.57 8.17
N LYS A 312 12.18 55.61 8.77
CA LYS A 312 10.92 55.50 9.50
C LYS A 312 9.75 54.94 8.66
N HIS A 313 9.77 55.13 7.34
CA HIS A 313 8.76 54.60 6.43
C HIS A 313 8.73 53.06 6.35
N TRP A 314 9.80 52.38 6.79
CA TRP A 314 9.84 50.92 6.88
C TRP A 314 9.14 50.37 8.13
N ALA A 315 8.79 51.20 9.12
CA ALA A 315 8.20 50.74 10.37
C ALA A 315 6.90 49.92 10.16
N PRO A 316 5.93 50.33 9.32
CA PRO A 316 4.73 49.53 9.04
C PRO A 316 5.07 48.20 8.36
N THR A 317 6.02 48.19 7.43
CA THR A 317 6.45 46.97 6.72
C THR A 317 7.09 45.97 7.67
N ILE A 318 7.93 46.43 8.61
CA ILE A 318 8.56 45.60 9.63
C ILE A 318 7.48 45.00 10.54
N VAL A 319 6.56 45.82 11.04
CA VAL A 319 5.45 45.35 11.90
C VAL A 319 4.59 44.32 11.17
N SER A 320 4.16 44.60 9.94
CA SER A 320 3.35 43.67 9.15
C SER A 320 4.09 42.35 8.88
N SER A 321 5.39 42.40 8.61
CA SER A 321 6.19 41.19 8.37
C SER A 321 6.31 40.34 9.63
N MET A 322 6.53 40.97 10.79
CA MET A 322 6.58 40.27 12.09
C MET A 322 5.22 39.62 12.42
N ILE A 323 4.11 40.34 12.19
CA ILE A 323 2.76 39.81 12.41
C ILE A 323 2.48 38.62 11.49
N ASN A 324 2.85 38.68 10.21
CA ASN A 324 2.68 37.57 9.27
C ASN A 324 3.44 36.33 9.75
N VAL A 325 4.69 36.47 10.20
CA VAL A 325 5.48 35.35 10.72
C VAL A 325 4.84 34.76 11.98
N ILE A 326 4.41 35.60 12.93
CA ILE A 326 3.74 35.15 14.16
C ILE A 326 2.41 34.44 13.82
N ALA A 327 1.63 35.00 12.91
CA ALA A 327 0.36 34.42 12.47
C ALA A 327 0.56 33.06 11.79
N ILE A 328 1.61 32.89 10.99
CA ILE A 328 1.96 31.59 10.40
C ILE A 328 2.32 30.57 11.48
N ILE A 329 3.18 30.93 12.44
CA ILE A 329 3.57 30.03 13.55
C ILE A 329 2.33 29.62 14.36
N PHE A 330 1.45 30.58 14.67
CA PHE A 330 0.24 30.32 15.43
C PHE A 330 -0.79 29.48 14.67
N ALA A 331 -1.00 29.77 13.38
CA ALA A 331 -1.86 28.97 12.51
C ALA A 331 -1.35 27.53 12.39
N TRP A 332 -0.03 27.33 12.32
CA TRP A 332 0.58 26.00 12.32
C TRP A 332 0.30 25.24 13.62
N TYR A 333 0.42 25.92 14.76
CA TYR A 333 0.09 25.34 16.07
C TYR A 333 -1.38 24.91 16.15
N ILE A 334 -2.32 25.76 15.71
CA ILE A 334 -3.75 25.41 15.65
C ILE A 334 -3.97 24.20 14.73
N GLN A 335 -3.36 24.18 13.54
CA GLN A 335 -3.51 23.08 12.59
C GLN A 335 -2.99 21.75 13.17
N MET A 336 -1.89 21.78 13.93
CA MET A 336 -1.37 20.61 14.64
C MET A 336 -2.37 20.10 15.67
N VAL A 337 -2.98 20.99 16.45
CA VAL A 337 -4.00 20.63 17.44
C VAL A 337 -5.22 20.00 16.76
N ILE A 338 -5.76 20.63 15.70
CA ILE A 338 -6.90 20.09 14.95
C ILE A 338 -6.58 18.71 14.38
N SER A 339 -5.39 18.53 13.81
CA SER A 339 -4.95 17.26 13.24
C SER A 339 -4.79 16.17 14.31
N ALA A 340 -4.25 16.52 15.47
CA ALA A 340 -4.15 15.63 16.61
C ALA A 340 -5.53 15.19 17.13
N PHE A 341 -6.48 16.12 17.27
CA PHE A 341 -7.86 15.80 17.65
C PHE A 341 -8.56 14.91 16.63
N TYR A 342 -8.46 15.23 15.34
CA TYR A 342 -9.04 14.42 14.28
C TYR A 342 -8.48 13.00 14.27
N SER A 343 -7.16 12.87 14.43
CA SER A 343 -6.51 11.58 14.53
C SER A 343 -6.93 10.83 15.80
N GLY A 344 -7.00 11.50 16.95
CA GLY A 344 -7.51 10.93 18.20
C GLY A 344 -8.89 10.31 18.05
N LEU A 345 -9.85 11.08 17.51
CA LEU A 345 -11.23 10.62 17.31
C LEU A 345 -11.32 9.47 16.31
N ARG A 346 -10.60 9.56 15.20
CA ARG A 346 -10.61 8.53 14.16
C ARG A 346 -9.93 7.24 14.63
N GLY A 347 -8.75 7.36 15.24
CA GLY A 347 -8.00 6.25 15.79
C GLY A 347 -8.78 5.54 16.89
N GLY A 348 -9.39 6.31 17.80
CA GLY A 348 -10.29 5.79 18.84
C GLY A 348 -11.49 5.04 18.27
N ARG A 349 -12.11 5.54 17.19
CA ARG A 349 -13.21 4.84 16.51
C ARG A 349 -12.74 3.52 15.85
N ILE A 350 -11.58 3.52 15.21
CA ILE A 350 -11.00 2.31 14.59
C ILE A 350 -10.69 1.28 15.67
N ALA A 351 -9.99 1.69 16.73
CA ALA A 351 -9.65 0.84 17.86
C ALA A 351 -10.90 0.30 18.56
N GLY A 352 -11.89 1.16 18.86
CA GLY A 352 -13.13 0.74 19.50
C GLY A 352 -13.91 -0.29 18.68
N ASN A 353 -14.01 -0.10 17.36
CA ASN A 353 -14.65 -1.09 16.49
C ASN A 353 -13.87 -2.41 16.46
N ALA A 354 -12.54 -2.35 16.34
CA ALA A 354 -11.72 -3.54 16.28
C ALA A 354 -11.69 -4.31 17.61
N PHE A 355 -11.77 -3.58 18.75
CA PHE A 355 -11.92 -4.18 20.08
C PHE A 355 -13.24 -4.93 20.22
N VAL A 356 -14.35 -4.34 19.76
CA VAL A 356 -15.66 -5.03 19.75
C VAL A 356 -15.58 -6.28 18.87
N ASP A 357 -14.95 -6.20 17.69
CA ASP A 357 -14.77 -7.36 16.81
C ASP A 357 -13.96 -8.47 17.50
N LEU A 358 -12.89 -8.10 18.23
CA LEU A 358 -12.03 -9.05 18.97
C LEU A 358 -12.78 -9.71 20.13
N VAL A 359 -13.53 -8.94 20.92
CA VAL A 359 -14.35 -9.48 22.02
C VAL A 359 -15.49 -10.35 21.49
N SER A 360 -16.13 -9.97 20.38
CA SER A 360 -17.17 -10.78 19.74
C SER A 360 -16.61 -12.11 19.21
N PHE A 361 -15.39 -12.13 18.68
CA PHE A 361 -14.72 -13.35 18.24
C PHE A 361 -14.47 -14.31 19.40
N THR A 362 -13.80 -13.85 20.47
CA THR A 362 -13.49 -14.67 21.65
C THR A 362 -14.75 -15.25 22.31
N LYS A 363 -15.88 -14.53 22.26
CA LYS A 363 -17.16 -15.04 22.79
C LYS A 363 -17.72 -16.22 22.00
N VAL A 364 -17.57 -16.24 20.68
CA VAL A 364 -18.08 -17.33 19.84
C VAL A 364 -17.23 -18.58 20.03
N GLU A 365 -15.91 -18.43 20.11
CA GLU A 365 -14.98 -19.53 20.36
C GLU A 365 -15.23 -20.18 21.72
N ILE A 366 -15.25 -19.39 22.81
CA ILE A 366 -15.55 -19.88 24.16
C ILE A 366 -16.92 -20.56 24.22
N LEU A 367 -17.93 -20.02 23.52
CA LEU A 367 -19.25 -20.65 23.48
C LEU A 367 -19.19 -22.00 22.76
N CYS A 368 -18.51 -22.10 21.63
CA CYS A 368 -18.37 -23.36 20.90
C CYS A 368 -17.61 -24.40 21.73
N ASP A 369 -16.56 -24.01 22.44
CA ASP A 369 -15.79 -24.90 23.33
C ASP A 369 -16.62 -25.36 24.53
N SER A 370 -17.34 -24.44 25.17
CA SER A 370 -18.27 -24.79 26.26
C SER A 370 -19.37 -25.75 25.78
N LEU A 371 -19.85 -25.60 24.54
CA LEU A 371 -20.83 -26.53 23.97
C LEU A 371 -20.22 -27.90 23.63
N ARG A 372 -18.94 -27.95 23.24
CA ARG A 372 -18.18 -29.20 23.03
C ARG A 372 -18.00 -29.98 24.32
N ASP A 373 -17.74 -29.29 25.43
CA ASP A 373 -17.58 -29.89 26.75
C ASP A 373 -18.90 -30.44 27.34
N GLY A 374 -19.99 -30.37 26.59
CA GLY A 374 -21.28 -30.96 26.97
C GLY A 374 -22.02 -30.15 28.02
N PHE A 375 -21.73 -28.85 28.17
CA PHE A 375 -22.37 -28.00 29.18
C PHE A 375 -23.89 -27.82 28.96
N CYS A 376 -24.41 -28.13 27.76
CA CYS A 376 -25.82 -27.96 27.39
C CYS A 376 -26.36 -29.10 26.50
N PRO A 377 -26.38 -30.37 26.93
CA PRO A 377 -26.70 -31.51 26.06
C PRO A 377 -28.14 -31.49 25.50
N ASN A 378 -29.02 -30.71 26.13
CA ASN A 378 -30.42 -30.57 25.73
C ASN A 378 -30.71 -29.30 24.91
N ALA A 379 -29.70 -28.53 24.50
CA ALA A 379 -29.96 -27.35 23.67
C ALA A 379 -30.51 -27.76 22.29
N GLU A 380 -31.75 -27.34 22.01
CA GLU A 380 -32.44 -27.58 20.75
C GLU A 380 -32.21 -26.46 19.73
N PHE A 381 -31.95 -25.25 20.23
CA PHE A 381 -31.85 -24.04 19.44
C PHE A 381 -30.60 -23.24 19.79
N LEU A 382 -29.81 -22.91 18.77
CA LEU A 382 -28.61 -22.08 18.91
C LEU A 382 -28.83 -20.75 18.18
N ASN A 383 -28.78 -19.65 18.94
CA ASN A 383 -29.12 -18.32 18.42
C ASN A 383 -27.94 -17.37 18.44
N PHE A 384 -27.43 -17.09 17.25
CA PHE A 384 -26.35 -16.16 16.96
C PHE A 384 -26.83 -14.85 16.32
N PHE A 385 -28.14 -14.58 16.39
CA PHE A 385 -28.74 -13.43 15.73
C PHE A 385 -28.17 -12.10 16.26
N ASN A 386 -27.80 -11.22 15.32
CA ASN A 386 -27.35 -9.84 15.59
C ASN A 386 -26.14 -9.72 16.54
N ASN A 387 -25.24 -10.71 16.53
CA ASN A 387 -24.03 -10.71 17.37
C ASN A 387 -22.78 -10.14 16.68
N LYS A 388 -22.94 -9.56 15.48
CA LYS A 388 -21.83 -9.07 14.62
C LYS A 388 -20.76 -10.14 14.38
N ILE A 389 -21.18 -11.39 14.22
CA ILE A 389 -20.27 -12.49 13.92
C ILE A 389 -19.66 -12.23 12.53
N GLY A 390 -18.32 -12.20 12.48
CA GLY A 390 -17.57 -12.09 11.23
C GLY A 390 -17.39 -13.45 10.55
N GLY A 391 -16.74 -13.47 9.39
CA GLY A 391 -16.49 -14.70 8.62
C GLY A 391 -15.76 -15.79 9.43
N GLU A 392 -14.67 -15.44 10.11
CA GLU A 392 -13.90 -16.38 10.95
C GLU A 392 -14.75 -16.97 12.10
N GLY A 393 -15.57 -16.14 12.76
CA GLY A 393 -16.48 -16.62 13.80
C GLY A 393 -17.56 -17.56 13.25
N LEU A 394 -18.02 -17.34 12.02
CA LEU A 394 -18.91 -18.27 11.33
C LEU A 394 -18.22 -19.58 10.99
N GLU A 395 -16.95 -19.55 10.56
CA GLU A 395 -16.16 -20.75 10.27
C GLU A 395 -16.02 -21.63 11.51
N HIS A 396 -15.77 -21.04 12.68
CA HIS A 396 -15.78 -21.78 13.95
C HIS A 396 -17.15 -22.41 14.25
N VAL A 397 -18.25 -21.70 14.02
CA VAL A 397 -19.61 -22.25 14.16
C VAL A 397 -19.82 -23.40 13.18
N MET A 398 -19.41 -23.26 11.92
CA MET A 398 -19.52 -24.30 10.90
C MET A 398 -18.67 -25.52 11.25
N GLN A 399 -17.45 -25.33 11.74
CA GLN A 399 -16.57 -26.39 12.20
C GLN A 399 -17.17 -27.13 13.40
N PHE A 400 -17.69 -26.40 14.38
CA PHE A 400 -18.41 -26.96 15.53
C PHE A 400 -19.59 -27.83 15.08
N LEU A 401 -20.39 -27.36 14.11
CA LEU A 401 -21.51 -28.14 13.57
C LEU A 401 -21.06 -29.42 12.84
N LYS A 402 -19.93 -29.37 12.12
CA LYS A 402 -19.34 -30.55 11.47
C LYS A 402 -18.82 -31.57 12.48
N GLU A 403 -18.15 -31.11 13.54
CA GLU A 403 -17.68 -31.98 14.63
C GLU A 403 -18.85 -32.64 15.37
N ARG A 404 -19.91 -31.86 15.61
CA ARG A 404 -21.16 -32.36 16.20
C ARG A 404 -21.78 -33.51 15.41
N GLU A 405 -21.72 -33.48 14.08
CA GLU A 405 -22.28 -34.59 13.28
C GLU A 405 -21.47 -35.88 13.42
N ARG A 406 -20.13 -35.78 13.60
CA ARG A 406 -19.30 -36.96 13.87
C ARG A 406 -19.63 -37.59 15.23
N ASP A 407 -19.84 -36.75 16.24
CA ASP A 407 -20.07 -37.16 17.63
C ASP A 407 -21.48 -36.78 18.12
N LYS A 408 -22.49 -37.07 17.30
CA LYS A 408 -23.89 -36.66 17.53
C LYS A 408 -24.48 -37.10 18.87
N SER A 409 -23.98 -38.21 19.43
CA SER A 409 -24.40 -38.72 20.74
C SER A 409 -23.81 -37.95 21.92
N LYS A 410 -22.68 -37.26 21.72
CA LYS A 410 -21.95 -36.54 22.78
C LYS A 410 -22.19 -35.03 22.73
N ILE A 411 -22.17 -34.45 21.53
CA ILE A 411 -22.23 -33.00 21.35
C ILE A 411 -23.64 -32.61 20.88
N LEU A 412 -24.42 -31.96 21.75
CA LEU A 412 -25.75 -31.41 21.44
C LEU A 412 -26.67 -32.36 20.63
N PRO A 413 -27.04 -33.54 21.16
CA PRO A 413 -27.86 -34.52 20.46
C PRO A 413 -29.22 -33.97 20.00
N LYS A 414 -29.78 -32.98 20.72
CA LYS A 414 -31.11 -32.42 20.45
C LYS A 414 -31.12 -31.18 19.56
N LEU A 415 -29.97 -30.65 19.14
CA LEU A 415 -29.91 -29.45 18.31
C LEU A 415 -30.64 -29.68 16.98
N ASN A 416 -31.63 -28.84 16.69
CA ASN A 416 -32.47 -28.93 15.49
C ASN A 416 -32.54 -27.61 14.70
N ARG A 417 -32.15 -26.48 15.32
CA ARG A 417 -32.29 -25.16 14.72
C ARG A 417 -31.10 -24.26 15.06
N VAL A 418 -30.60 -23.54 14.06
CA VAL A 418 -29.51 -22.57 14.18
C VAL A 418 -29.92 -21.27 13.51
N ARG A 419 -29.82 -20.15 14.23
CA ARG A 419 -30.15 -18.81 13.70
C ARG A 419 -28.93 -17.92 13.69
N VAL A 420 -28.51 -17.42 12.53
CA VAL A 420 -27.29 -16.61 12.34
C VAL A 420 -27.60 -15.26 11.66
N GLY A 421 -28.84 -14.81 11.72
CA GLY A 421 -29.24 -13.61 10.98
C GLY A 421 -28.78 -12.27 11.53
N LYS A 422 -28.84 -11.25 10.65
CA LYS A 422 -28.37 -9.87 10.91
C LYS A 422 -26.88 -9.75 11.31
N ASN A 423 -26.05 -10.68 10.87
CA ASN A 423 -24.60 -10.58 11.00
C ASN A 423 -23.96 -9.98 9.73
N LYS A 424 -22.72 -9.47 9.82
CA LYS A 424 -21.97 -8.92 8.68
C LYS A 424 -21.30 -10.05 7.89
N LEU A 425 -22.11 -10.97 7.37
CA LEU A 425 -21.64 -12.13 6.60
C LEU A 425 -21.81 -11.87 5.11
N SER A 426 -20.87 -12.37 4.30
CA SER A 426 -21.02 -12.35 2.84
C SER A 426 -22.17 -13.25 2.39
N SER A 427 -22.72 -13.02 1.20
CA SER A 427 -23.77 -13.88 0.63
C SER A 427 -23.30 -15.33 0.48
N GLU A 428 -22.04 -15.52 0.10
CA GLU A 428 -21.40 -16.83 -0.02
C GLU A 428 -21.32 -17.54 1.33
N GLN A 429 -20.92 -16.84 2.38
CA GLN A 429 -20.86 -17.39 3.75
C GLN A 429 -22.24 -17.79 4.26
N GLN A 430 -23.27 -16.97 3.99
CA GLN A 430 -24.64 -17.32 4.34
C GLN A 430 -25.13 -18.54 3.57
N GLN A 431 -24.75 -18.67 2.30
CA GLN A 431 -25.11 -19.82 1.46
C GLN A 431 -24.40 -21.09 1.92
N ALA A 432 -23.09 -21.03 2.19
CA ALA A 432 -22.30 -22.14 2.71
C ALA A 432 -22.84 -22.64 4.07
N LEU A 433 -23.27 -21.73 4.95
CA LEU A 433 -23.91 -22.11 6.21
C LEU A 433 -25.27 -22.79 5.97
N LYS A 434 -26.09 -22.29 5.05
CA LYS A 434 -27.39 -22.90 4.72
C LYS A 434 -27.23 -24.31 4.17
N GLU A 435 -26.27 -24.49 3.26
CA GLU A 435 -25.94 -25.77 2.66
C GLU A 435 -25.50 -26.76 3.73
N LEU A 436 -24.54 -26.37 4.58
CA LEU A 436 -24.09 -27.19 5.69
C LEU A 436 -25.23 -27.56 6.65
N CYS A 437 -26.08 -26.61 7.03
CA CYS A 437 -27.24 -26.91 7.89
C CYS A 437 -28.22 -27.87 7.22
N SER A 438 -28.43 -27.76 5.90
CA SER A 438 -29.29 -28.66 5.13
C SER A 438 -28.74 -30.09 5.12
N GLU A 439 -27.42 -30.25 4.91
CA GLU A 439 -26.74 -31.56 4.98
C GLU A 439 -26.89 -32.21 6.36
N LEU A 440 -26.85 -31.41 7.42
CA LEU A 440 -26.98 -31.86 8.81
C LEU A 440 -28.44 -32.06 9.27
N GLY A 441 -29.42 -31.78 8.42
CA GLY A 441 -30.85 -31.83 8.76
C GLY A 441 -31.29 -30.76 9.78
N LEU A 442 -30.56 -29.64 9.86
CA LEU A 442 -30.82 -28.52 10.76
C LEU A 442 -31.60 -27.41 10.05
N LYS A 443 -32.54 -26.77 10.76
CA LYS A 443 -33.22 -25.57 10.26
C LYS A 443 -32.31 -24.36 10.43
N CYS A 444 -31.85 -23.77 9.32
CA CYS A 444 -31.03 -22.56 9.31
C CYS A 444 -31.88 -21.29 9.10
N GLU A 445 -31.72 -20.30 9.96
CA GLU A 445 -32.29 -18.96 9.80
C GLU A 445 -31.18 -17.91 9.68
N THR A 446 -30.86 -17.53 8.45
CA THR A 446 -29.94 -16.43 8.11
C THR A 446 -30.65 -15.10 7.97
#